data_AF-F8X3U8-F1
#
_entry.id   AF-F8X3U8-F1
#
_cell.length_a   1.000
_cell.length_b   1.000
_cell.length_c   1.000
_cell.angle_alpha   90.00
_cell.angle_beta   90.00
_cell.angle_gamma   90.00
#
_symmetry.space_group_name_H-M   'P 1'
#
loop_
_entity.id
_entity.type
_entity.pdbx_description
1 polymer ?
#
loop_
_entity_poly.entity_id
_entity_poly.type
_entity_poly.pdbx_seq_one_letter_code
_entity_poly.pdbx_strand_id
1 'polypeptide(L)' 'MQTLGSWEDQKTRDKNEEIDQDAKKMYFAVISPIKSDKKKLQVALYQYRYGKHSLKDSKEINR' A
#
# COMPACT_ATOMS: atom_id res chain seq x y z
N MET A 1 -31.62 23.32 -32.94
CA MET A 1 -31.14 23.25 -31.55
C MET A 1 -29.86 22.43 -31.54
N GLN A 2 -28.72 23.05 -31.22
CA GLN A 2 -27.42 22.39 -31.10
C GLN A 2 -27.08 22.30 -29.62
N THR A 3 -26.81 21.10 -29.11
CA THR A 3 -26.15 20.91 -27.82
C THR A 3 -24.76 20.34 -28.08
N LEU A 4 -23.77 21.23 -28.23
CA LEU A 4 -22.36 20.92 -28.08
C LEU A 4 -22.10 20.69 -26.59
N GLY A 5 -21.96 19.43 -26.21
CA GLY A 5 -21.68 19.04 -24.83
C GLY A 5 -21.25 17.59 -24.75
N SER A 6 -20.25 17.20 -25.57
CA SER A 6 -19.59 15.91 -25.40
C SER A 6 -18.58 16.06 -24.27
N TRP A 7 -18.99 15.75 -23.05
CA TRP A 7 -18.04 15.39 -22.00
C TRP A 7 -17.56 13.97 -22.33
N GLU A 8 -16.50 13.88 -23.14
CA GLU A 8 -15.77 12.62 -23.26
C GLU A 8 -15.01 12.41 -21.95
N ASP A 9 -15.57 11.59 -21.06
CA ASP A 9 -14.87 11.11 -19.87
C ASP A 9 -13.61 10.39 -20.34
N GLN A 10 -12.45 11.07 -20.23
CA GLN A 10 -11.13 10.50 -20.47
C GLN A 10 -10.75 9.56 -19.32
N LYS A 11 -11.60 8.58 -19.01
CA LYS A 11 -11.16 7.30 -18.46
C LYS A 11 -11.07 6.33 -19.62
N THR A 12 -10.19 6.63 -20.56
CA THR A 12 -9.61 5.61 -21.43
C THR A 12 -8.81 4.69 -20.51
N ARG A 13 -9.52 3.75 -19.90
CA ARG A 13 -8.93 2.60 -19.25
C ARG A 13 -8.31 1.82 -20.40
N ASP A 14 -7.02 2.01 -20.63
CA ASP A 14 -6.19 1.09 -21.39
C ASP A 14 -6.38 -0.28 -20.74
N LYS A 15 -7.35 -1.03 -21.26
CA LYS A 15 -7.83 -2.31 -20.73
C LYS A 15 -6.90 -3.47 -21.13
N ASN A 16 -5.63 -3.17 -21.40
CA ASN A 16 -4.70 -4.14 -21.99
C ASN A 16 -3.38 -4.32 -21.24
N GLU A 17 -3.15 -3.60 -20.14
CA GLU A 17 -2.21 -4.09 -19.14
C GLU A 17 -2.97 -4.95 -18.15
N GLU A 18 -2.51 -6.18 -17.95
CA GLU A 18 -2.81 -6.97 -16.76
C GLU A 18 -2.22 -6.20 -15.57
N ILE A 19 -2.92 -5.15 -15.12
CA ILE A 19 -2.52 -4.39 -13.95
C ILE A 19 -2.73 -5.35 -12.79
N ASP A 20 -1.66 -6.06 -12.41
CA ASP A 20 -1.62 -6.84 -11.19
C ASP A 20 -1.68 -5.85 -10.02
N GLN A 21 -2.92 -5.46 -9.70
CA GLN A 21 -3.22 -4.48 -8.65
C GLN A 21 -2.79 -5.02 -7.27
N ASP A 22 -2.55 -6.32 -7.18
CA ASP A 22 -2.16 -7.02 -5.98
C ASP A 22 -0.63 -7.05 -5.76
N ALA A 23 0.19 -7.07 -6.83
CA ALA A 23 1.64 -6.81 -6.78
C ALA A 23 1.98 -5.31 -6.72
N LYS A 24 0.98 -4.44 -6.82
CA LYS A 24 1.15 -2.99 -6.68
C LYS A 24 1.72 -2.71 -5.30
N LYS A 25 3.01 -2.35 -5.24
CA LYS A 25 3.89 -2.00 -4.09
C LYS A 25 3.20 -1.48 -2.80
N MET A 26 2.36 -2.29 -2.16
CA MET A 26 1.63 -1.93 -0.95
C MET A 26 2.51 -2.17 0.26
N TYR A 27 3.32 -1.18 0.60
CA TYR A 27 4.12 -1.17 1.81
C TYR A 27 3.37 -0.49 2.95
N PHE A 28 3.45 -1.04 4.16
CA PHE A 28 2.88 -0.43 5.36
C PHE A 28 3.80 -0.67 6.56
N ALA A 29 3.81 0.28 7.49
CA ALA A 29 4.59 0.18 8.73
C ALA A 29 3.69 -0.15 9.92
N VAL A 30 4.15 -1.07 10.77
CA VAL A 30 3.55 -1.36 12.08
C VAL A 30 4.49 -0.84 13.14
N ILE A 31 3.99 0.05 14.00
CA ILE A 31 4.73 0.62 15.13
C ILE A 31 4.05 0.15 16.40
N SER A 32 4.76 -0.61 17.23
CA SER A 32 4.21 -1.14 18.48
C SER A 32 5.27 -1.24 19.57
N PRO A 33 4.91 -1.12 20.86
CA PRO A 33 5.84 -1.39 21.95
C PRO A 33 6.24 -2.86 21.97
N ILE A 34 7.50 -3.14 22.30
CA ILE A 34 7.98 -4.52 22.41
C ILE A 34 7.33 -5.17 23.64
N LYS A 35 6.85 -6.41 23.49
CA LYS A 35 6.19 -7.15 24.58
C LYS A 35 7.06 -7.24 25.85
N SER A 36 8.37 -7.45 25.66
CA SER A 36 9.34 -7.59 26.76
C SER A 36 9.80 -6.26 27.35
N ASP A 37 9.74 -5.16 26.60
CA ASP A 37 10.22 -3.84 27.04
C ASP A 37 9.36 -2.72 26.46
N LYS A 38 8.50 -2.14 27.30
CA LYS A 38 7.57 -1.06 26.91
C LYS A 38 8.27 0.29 26.63
N LYS A 39 9.55 0.44 26.99
CA LYS A 39 10.37 1.61 26.66
C LYS A 39 10.98 1.51 25.26
N LYS A 40 10.91 0.32 24.65
CA LYS A 40 11.34 0.07 23.29
C LYS A 40 10.15 0.00 22.35
N LEU A 41 10.28 0.62 21.19
CA LEU A 41 9.35 0.50 20.07
C LEU A 41 9.95 -0.40 19.01
N GLN A 42 9.14 -1.32 18.50
CA GLN A 42 9.40 -2.01 17.26
C GLN A 42 8.71 -1.26 16.12
N VAL A 43 9.49 -0.96 15.09
CA VAL A 43 9.02 -0.43 13.81
C VAL A 43 9.27 -1.50 12.76
N ALA A 44 8.21 -2.05 12.17
CA ALA A 44 8.29 -3.13 11.19
C ALA A 44 7.64 -2.70 9.87
N LEU A 45 8.38 -2.81 8.78
CA LEU A 45 7.91 -2.56 7.42
C LEU A 45 7.40 -3.88 6.83
N TYR A 46 6.14 -3.91 6.46
CA TYR A 46 5.49 -5.01 5.78
C TYR A 46 5.16 -4.64 4.34
N GLN A 47 4.95 -5.68 3.54
CA GLN A 47 4.38 -5.55 2.22
C GLN A 47 3.22 -6.53 2.06
N TYR A 48 2.09 -6.05 1.55
CA TYR A 48 1.02 -6.90 1.08
C TYR A 48 1.32 -7.39 -0.34
N ARG A 49 1.31 -8.70 -0.54
CA ARG A 49 1.44 -9.36 -1.85
C ARG A 49 0.58 -10.61 -1.87
N TYR A 50 -0.24 -10.79 -2.90
CA TYR A 50 -1.05 -11.98 -3.16
C TYR A 50 -1.86 -12.44 -1.95
N GLY A 51 -2.56 -11.51 -1.30
CA GLY A 51 -3.36 -11.84 -0.10
C GLY A 51 -2.58 -11.96 1.21
N LYS A 52 -1.26 -11.74 1.21
CA LYS A 52 -0.38 -12.06 2.34
C LYS A 52 0.44 -10.86 2.82
N HIS A 53 0.53 -10.70 4.13
CA HIS A 53 1.49 -9.79 4.78
C HIS A 53 2.86 -10.45 4.86
N SER A 54 3.86 -9.84 4.21
CA SER A 54 5.26 -10.26 4.29
C SER A 54 6.09 -9.20 5.00
N LEU A 55 6.83 -9.58 6.04
CA LEU A 55 7.79 -8.68 6.68
C LEU A 55 8.95 -8.39 5.71
N LYS A 56 9.34 -7.12 5.61
CA LYS A 56 10.43 -6.65 4.74
C LYS A 56 11.61 -6.13 5.53
N ASP A 57 11.34 -5.35 6.56
CA ASP A 57 12.36 -4.83 7.45
C ASP A 57 11.77 -4.63 8.85
N SER A 58 12.63 -4.65 9.87
CA SER A 58 12.20 -4.29 11.21
C SER A 58 13.36 -3.74 12.02
N LYS A 59 13.08 -2.71 12.81
CA LYS A 59 14.05 -2.10 13.70
C LYS A 59 13.43 -1.86 15.08
N GLU A 60 14.25 -2.03 16.09
CA GLU A 60 13.93 -1.63 17.45
C GLU A 60 14.57 -0.27 17.75
N ILE A 61 13.78 0.63 18.34
CA ILE A 61 14.23 1.94 18.76
C ILE A 61 13.91 2.13 20.24
N ASN A 62 14.85 2.71 20.98
CA ASN A 62 14.57 3.19 22.33
C ASN A 62 13.80 4.51 22.22
N ARG A 63 12.75 4.68 23.02
CA ARG A 63 12.06 5.98 23.16
C ARG A 63 12.92 7.01 23.87
#